data_AF-A0A7W6H5E1-F1
#
_entry.id   AF-A0A7W6H5E1-F1
#
_cell.length_a   1.000
_cell.length_b   1.000
_cell.length_c   1.000
_cell.angle_alpha   90.00
_cell.angle_beta   90.00
_cell.angle_gamma   90.00
#
_symmetry.space_group_name_H-M   'P 1'
#
loop_
_entity.id
_entity.type
_entity.pdbx_description
1 polymer ?
#
loop_
_entity_poly.entity_id
_entity_poly.type
_entity_poly.pdbx_seq_one_letter_code
_entity_poly.pdbx_strand_id
1 'polypeptide(L)'
;MTPTFAPDIEALLGGTPLPPPKKGPKLTLRKTDELNDARARAANATAAKAEMQTAKLAGELLEVAAVRAAWTDTAHAIRAGMLAIPGRLTGQGVDAATVRLVDAEVRAALEALSDG
;
A
#
# COMPACT_ATOMS: atom_id res chain seq x y z
N MET A 1 18.83 -37.01 74.61
CA MET A 1 18.79 -37.75 73.33
C MET A 1 18.27 -36.79 72.28
N THR A 2 19.17 -36.09 71.60
CA THR A 2 18.89 -35.05 70.61
C THR A 2 19.55 -35.48 69.30
N PRO A 3 18.82 -35.57 68.18
CA PRO A 3 19.44 -35.91 66.90
C PRO A 3 20.21 -34.69 66.37
N THR A 4 21.54 -34.84 66.30
CA THR A 4 22.45 -33.98 65.55
C THR A 4 22.31 -34.33 64.07
N PHE A 5 21.70 -33.45 63.28
CA PHE A 5 21.80 -33.49 61.83
C PHE A 5 21.87 -32.07 61.29
N ALA A 6 23.07 -31.64 60.94
CA ALA A 6 23.28 -30.55 60.00
C ALA A 6 24.29 -31.07 58.98
N PRO A 7 23.87 -31.44 57.76
CA PRO A 7 24.81 -31.64 56.67
C PRO A 7 25.29 -30.25 56.24
N ASP A 8 26.59 -30.07 56.21
CA ASP A 8 27.22 -28.85 55.72
C ASP A 8 26.97 -28.75 54.20
N ILE A 9 25.95 -27.98 53.81
CA ILE A 9 25.46 -27.87 52.42
C ILE A 9 26.54 -27.26 51.51
N GLU A 10 27.47 -26.48 52.06
CA GLU A 10 28.57 -25.87 51.29
C GLU A 10 29.59 -26.89 50.78
N ALA A 11 29.76 -28.03 51.46
CA ALA A 11 30.68 -29.07 51.01
C ALA A 11 30.17 -29.86 49.78
N LEU A 12 28.84 -29.88 49.55
CA LEU A 12 28.23 -30.68 48.48
C LEU A 12 28.23 -29.99 47.11
N LEU A 13 28.42 -28.67 47.06
CA LEU A 13 28.18 -27.86 45.85
C LEU A 13 29.43 -27.25 45.21
N GLY A 14 30.64 -27.62 45.63
CA GLY A 14 31.89 -27.42 44.86
C GLY A 14 32.06 -26.07 44.14
N GLY A 15 31.55 -24.98 44.72
CA GLY A 15 31.38 -23.71 44.03
C GLY A 15 32.63 -22.86 44.17
N THR A 16 33.51 -22.89 43.18
CA THR A 16 34.52 -21.83 43.04
C THR A 16 33.80 -20.50 42.79
N PRO A 17 34.29 -19.36 43.33
CA PRO A 17 33.68 -18.06 43.10
C PRO A 17 33.60 -17.78 41.59
N LEU A 18 32.42 -17.35 41.12
CA LEU A 18 32.22 -16.97 39.71
C LEU A 18 33.25 -15.89 39.34
N PRO A 19 34.00 -16.04 38.24
CA PRO A 19 34.95 -15.00 37.83
C PRO A 19 34.18 -13.70 37.53
N PRO A 20 34.77 -12.52 37.85
CA PRO A 20 34.13 -11.25 37.58
C PRO A 20 33.83 -11.12 36.08
N PRO A 21 32.70 -10.50 35.70
CA PRO A 21 32.32 -10.38 34.29
C PRO A 21 33.46 -9.67 33.54
N LYS A 22 34.00 -10.34 32.51
CA LYS A 22 34.98 -9.73 31.61
C LYS A 22 34.34 -8.48 31.02
N LYS A 23 34.92 -7.31 31.30
CA LYS A 23 34.49 -6.03 30.72
C LYS A 23 34.53 -6.17 29.19
N GLY A 24 33.35 -6.30 28.58
CA GLY A 24 33.20 -6.28 27.14
C GLY A 24 33.73 -4.97 26.55
N PRO A 25 34.01 -4.92 25.24
CA PRO A 25 34.51 -3.71 24.60
C PRO A 25 33.56 -2.54 24.90
N LYS A 26 34.11 -1.45 25.45
CA LYS A 26 33.37 -0.21 25.67
C LYS A 26 32.97 0.35 24.30
N LEU A 27 31.75 0.09 23.84
CA LEU A 27 31.18 0.87 22.76
C LEU A 27 31.21 2.34 23.19
N THR A 28 31.84 3.18 22.38
CA THR A 28 31.88 4.63 22.64
C THR A 28 30.46 5.18 22.55
N LEU A 29 30.08 6.04 23.49
CA LEU A 29 28.71 6.60 23.63
C LEU A 29 28.18 7.18 22.30
N ARG A 30 29.07 7.78 21.49
CA ARG A 30 28.75 8.29 20.15
C ARG A 30 28.30 7.20 19.17
N LYS A 31 28.93 6.01 19.22
CA LYS A 31 28.55 4.89 18.36
C LYS A 31 27.20 4.29 18.77
N THR A 32 26.86 4.33 20.06
CA THR A 32 25.51 3.92 20.50
C THR A 32 24.45 4.93 20.09
N ASP A 33 24.75 6.22 20.13
CA ASP A 33 23.83 7.28 19.69
C ASP A 33 23.60 7.21 18.17
N GLU A 34 24.66 7.06 17.38
CA GLU A 34 24.56 6.87 15.93
C GLU A 34 23.76 5.61 15.54
N LEU A 35 23.92 4.51 16.28
CA LEU A 35 23.15 3.29 16.09
C LEU A 35 21.68 3.47 16.46
N ASN A 36 21.39 4.23 17.51
CA ASN A 36 20.03 4.54 17.92
C ASN A 36 19.34 5.46 16.89
N ASP A 37 20.03 6.46 16.37
CA ASP A 37 19.53 7.37 15.33
C ASP A 37 19.28 6.62 14.01
N ALA A 38 20.16 5.69 13.64
CA ALA A 38 19.96 4.83 12.48
C ALA A 38 18.73 3.92 12.66
N ARG A 39 18.54 3.35 13.86
CA ARG A 39 17.37 2.53 14.18
C ARG A 39 16.08 3.35 14.18
N ALA A 40 16.08 4.55 14.74
CA ALA A 40 14.94 5.46 14.73
C ALA A 40 14.53 5.82 13.29
N ARG A 41 15.49 6.15 12.42
CA ARG A 41 15.22 6.39 11.00
C ARG A 41 14.65 5.17 10.28
N ALA A 42 15.18 3.98 10.53
CA ALA A 42 14.67 2.75 9.94
C ALA A 42 13.25 2.42 10.43
N ALA A 43 12.98 2.62 11.73
CA ALA A 43 11.66 2.43 12.32
C ALA A 43 10.63 3.40 11.71
N ASN A 44 10.98 4.68 11.57
CA ASN A 44 10.12 5.68 10.95
C ASN A 44 9.82 5.35 9.48
N ALA A 45 10.84 4.93 8.71
CA ALA A 45 10.64 4.50 7.32
C ALA A 45 9.74 3.27 7.21
N THR A 46 9.85 2.34 8.15
CA THR A 46 9.00 1.14 8.21
C THR A 46 7.55 1.49 8.56
N ALA A 47 7.35 2.40 9.53
CA ALA A 47 6.04 2.90 9.91
C ALA A 47 5.35 3.62 8.73
N ALA A 48 6.06 4.52 8.05
CA ALA A 48 5.52 5.21 6.88
C ALA A 48 5.13 4.24 5.74
N LYS A 49 5.92 3.17 5.54
CA LYS A 49 5.57 2.12 4.58
C LYS A 49 4.30 1.37 4.99
N ALA A 50 4.18 1.03 6.28
CA ALA A 50 3.00 0.34 6.80
C ALA A 50 1.75 1.21 6.69
N GLU A 51 1.85 2.51 6.99
CA GLU A 51 0.75 3.48 6.82
C GLU A 51 0.27 3.56 5.38
N MET A 52 1.19 3.68 4.41
CA MET A 52 0.82 3.68 2.99
C MET A 52 0.17 2.37 2.54
N GLN A 53 0.66 1.23 3.03
CA GLN A 53 0.07 -0.07 2.73
C GLN A 53 -1.34 -0.20 3.32
N THR A 54 -1.53 0.22 4.57
CA THR A 54 -2.84 0.24 5.23
C THR A 54 -3.81 1.17 4.51
N ALA A 55 -3.39 2.39 4.15
CA ALA A 55 -4.23 3.35 3.42
C ALA A 55 -4.64 2.83 2.04
N LYS A 56 -3.74 2.13 1.34
CA LYS A 56 -4.07 1.43 0.09
C LYS A 56 -5.08 0.30 0.29
N LEU A 57 -4.92 -0.53 1.33
CA LEU A 57 -5.85 -1.62 1.66
C LEU A 57 -7.22 -1.10 2.12
N ALA A 58 -7.25 0.03 2.81
CA ALA A 58 -8.47 0.72 3.22
C ALA A 58 -9.19 1.42 2.05
N GLY A 59 -8.56 1.50 0.87
CA GLY A 59 -9.13 2.16 -0.31
C GLY A 59 -9.00 3.69 -0.30
N GLU A 60 -8.25 4.27 0.64
CA GLU A 60 -8.00 5.71 0.71
C GLU A 60 -7.02 6.19 -0.36
N LEU A 61 -6.15 5.29 -0.84
CA LEU A 61 -5.23 5.54 -1.94
C LEU A 61 -5.60 4.69 -3.16
N LEU A 62 -5.87 5.36 -4.28
CA LEU A 62 -6.11 4.72 -5.57
C LEU A 62 -4.87 4.82 -6.45
N GLU A 63 -4.56 3.74 -7.15
CA GLU A 63 -3.50 3.73 -8.15
C GLU A 63 -3.90 4.63 -9.33
N VAL A 64 -3.11 5.66 -9.59
CA VAL A 64 -3.39 6.64 -10.67
C VAL A 64 -3.56 5.95 -12.03
N ALA A 65 -2.75 4.92 -12.30
CA ALA A 65 -2.85 4.15 -13.54
C ALA A 65 -4.20 3.42 -13.65
N ALA A 66 -4.71 2.86 -12.55
CA ALA A 66 -6.00 2.17 -12.53
C ALA A 66 -7.16 3.14 -12.71
N VAL A 67 -7.10 4.31 -12.05
CA VAL A 67 -8.09 5.38 -12.23
C VAL A 67 -8.11 5.84 -13.68
N ARG A 68 -6.94 6.14 -14.27
CA ARG A 68 -6.84 6.54 -15.67
C ARG A 68 -7.42 5.49 -16.60
N ALA A 69 -7.10 4.21 -16.42
CA ALA A 69 -7.63 3.13 -17.24
C ALA A 69 -9.16 3.06 -17.15
N ALA A 70 -9.74 3.09 -15.94
CA ALA A 70 -11.18 3.05 -15.75
C ALA A 70 -11.92 4.23 -16.41
N TRP A 71 -11.35 5.44 -16.33
CA TRP A 71 -11.90 6.62 -16.99
C TRP A 71 -11.79 6.52 -18.52
N THR A 72 -10.66 6.06 -19.04
CA THR A 72 -10.47 5.82 -20.47
C THR A 72 -11.48 4.80 -21.00
N ASP A 73 -11.66 3.68 -20.30
CA ASP A 73 -12.63 2.64 -20.67
C ASP A 73 -14.06 3.17 -20.66
N THR A 74 -14.41 3.96 -19.63
CA THR A 74 -15.73 4.60 -19.53
C THR A 74 -15.97 5.57 -20.69
N ALA A 75 -14.99 6.41 -21.02
CA ALA A 75 -15.09 7.33 -22.16
C ALA A 75 -15.23 6.60 -23.49
N HIS A 76 -14.48 5.50 -23.69
CA HIS A 76 -14.62 4.65 -24.87
C HIS A 76 -16.00 4.00 -24.98
N ALA A 77 -16.54 3.48 -23.86
CA ALA A 77 -17.86 2.88 -23.82
C ALA A 77 -18.96 3.89 -24.17
N ILE A 78 -18.89 5.11 -23.61
CA ILE A 78 -19.83 6.20 -23.93
C ILE A 78 -19.75 6.53 -25.42
N ARG A 79 -18.54 6.74 -25.97
CA ARG A 79 -18.34 7.03 -27.39
C ARG A 79 -18.93 5.94 -28.28
N ALA A 80 -18.66 4.68 -27.99
CA ALA A 80 -19.20 3.55 -28.74
C ALA A 80 -20.74 3.52 -28.67
N GLY A 81 -21.31 3.74 -27.48
CA GLY A 81 -22.76 3.78 -27.27
C GLY A 81 -23.46 4.89 -28.06
N MET A 82 -22.84 6.07 -28.13
CA MET A 82 -23.30 7.22 -28.92
C MET A 82 -23.22 6.93 -30.42
N LEU A 83 -22.08 6.44 -30.92
CA LEU A 83 -21.90 6.10 -32.34
C LEU A 83 -22.77 4.93 -32.81
N ALA A 84 -23.30 4.12 -31.89
CA ALA A 84 -24.26 3.06 -32.20
C ALA A 84 -25.72 3.56 -32.32
N ILE A 85 -26.03 4.81 -31.95
CA ILE A 85 -27.40 5.38 -32.03
C ILE A 85 -27.96 5.28 -33.46
N PRO A 86 -27.26 5.70 -34.54
CA PRO A 86 -27.80 5.67 -35.89
C PRO A 86 -28.19 4.26 -36.37
N GLY A 87 -27.39 3.25 -35.97
CA GLY A 87 -27.68 1.85 -36.25
C GLY A 87 -28.97 1.37 -35.57
N ARG A 88 -29.19 1.77 -34.31
CA ARG A 88 -30.44 1.46 -33.59
C ARG A 88 -31.65 2.14 -34.21
N LEU A 89 -31.53 3.40 -34.64
CA LEU A 89 -32.60 4.14 -35.31
C LEU A 89 -32.99 3.49 -36.65
N THR A 90 -31.99 3.06 -37.43
CA THR A 90 -32.22 2.30 -38.66
C THR A 90 -33.01 1.02 -38.38
N GLY A 91 -32.62 0.28 -37.33
CA GLY A 91 -33.35 -0.93 -36.90
C GLY A 91 -34.78 -0.67 -36.42
N GLN A 92 -35.11 0.56 -36.04
CA GLN A 92 -36.46 0.99 -35.64
C GLN A 92 -37.29 1.53 -36.82
N GLY A 93 -36.75 1.51 -38.05
CA GLY A 93 -37.47 1.97 -39.25
C GLY A 93 -37.52 3.49 -39.41
N VAL A 94 -36.65 4.23 -38.73
CA VAL A 94 -36.50 5.68 -38.93
C VAL A 94 -35.98 5.96 -40.34
N ASP A 95 -36.45 7.02 -40.98
CA ASP A 95 -36.06 7.36 -42.33
C ASP A 95 -34.56 7.70 -42.45
N ALA A 96 -33.99 7.43 -43.62
CA ALA A 96 -32.56 7.58 -43.84
C ALA A 96 -32.06 9.03 -43.76
N ALA A 97 -32.90 10.03 -44.02
CA ALA A 97 -32.49 11.43 -43.91
C ALA A 97 -32.35 11.84 -42.44
N THR A 98 -33.30 11.46 -41.59
CA THR A 98 -33.24 11.67 -40.14
C THR A 98 -32.07 10.92 -39.52
N VAL A 99 -31.82 9.66 -39.91
CA VAL A 99 -30.66 8.89 -39.41
C VAL A 99 -29.34 9.60 -39.74
N ARG A 100 -29.18 10.13 -40.96
CA ARG A 100 -27.98 10.89 -41.35
C ARG A 100 -27.82 12.18 -40.57
N LEU A 101 -28.92 12.90 -40.32
CA LEU A 101 -28.90 14.12 -39.50
C LEU A 101 -28.41 13.82 -38.08
N VAL A 102 -28.92 12.75 -37.46
CA VAL A 102 -28.52 12.34 -36.11
C VAL A 102 -27.06 11.87 -36.07
N ASP A 103 -26.58 11.09 -37.06
CA ASP A 103 -25.17 10.67 -37.11
C ASP A 103 -24.23 11.89 -37.19
N ALA A 104 -24.56 12.87 -38.03
CA ALA A 104 -23.77 14.10 -38.15
C ALA A 104 -23.73 14.88 -36.84
N GLU A 105 -24.88 15.08 -36.18
CA GLU A 105 -24.96 15.79 -34.90
C GLU A 105 -24.19 15.08 -33.78
N VAL A 106 -24.32 13.74 -33.69
CA VAL A 106 -23.58 12.96 -32.69
C VAL A 106 -22.07 13.09 -32.89
N ARG A 107 -21.59 13.06 -34.14
CA ARG A 107 -20.17 13.25 -34.44
C ARG A 107 -19.70 14.66 -34.11
N ALA A 108 -20.46 15.68 -34.51
CA ALA A 108 -20.13 17.07 -34.21
C ALA A 108 -20.05 17.33 -32.70
N ALA A 109 -20.98 16.79 -31.91
CA ALA A 109 -20.94 16.88 -30.45
C ALA A 109 -19.73 16.17 -29.84
N LEU A 110 -19.37 14.99 -30.36
CA LEU A 110 -18.18 14.24 -29.91
C LEU A 110 -16.87 14.95 -30.30
N GLU A 111 -16.81 15.60 -31.46
CA GLU A 111 -15.66 16.41 -31.89
C GLU A 111 -15.51 17.65 -31.02
N ALA A 112 -16.59 18.38 -30.75
CA ALA A 112 -16.56 19.53 -29.84
C ALA A 112 -16.08 19.17 -28.42
N LEU A 113 -16.40 17.97 -27.94
CA LEU A 113 -15.91 17.45 -26.66
C LEU A 113 -14.42 17.07 -26.69
N SER A 114 -13.84 16.81 -27.86
CA SER A 114 -12.42 16.50 -28.01
C SER A 114 -11.53 17.75 -27.95
N ASP A 115 -12.10 18.92 -28.21
CA ASP A 115 -11.39 20.21 -28.26
C ASP A 115 -11.36 20.93 -26.89
N GLY A 116 -12.03 20.37 -25.87
CA GLY A 116 -12.05 20.87 -24.48
C GLY A 116 -11.24 20.02 -23.52
#